data_AF-A0A661EE87-F1
#
_entry.id   AF-A0A661EE87-F1
#
_cell.length_a   1.000
_cell.length_b   1.000
_cell.length_c   1.000
_cell.angle_alpha   90.00
_cell.angle_beta   90.00
_cell.angle_gamma   90.00
#
_symmetry.space_group_name_H-M   'P 1'
#
loop_
_entity.id
_entity.type
_entity.pdbx_description
1 polymer ?
#
loop_
_entity_poly.entity_id
_entity_poly.type
_entity_poly.pdbx_seq_one_letter_code
_entity_poly.pdbx_strand_id
1 'polypeptide(L)'
;HLKHNLWRSSCSVVFVGFAAYGTLARKIVDGAETVRIYGEEIAVNAEIYTIGGFSAHADRDGLLAWRRQAGESARTFLVHGEERAMESFANQLDGANVTMPNPDEVFEI
;
A
#
# COMPACT_ATOMS: atom_id res chain seq x y z
N HIS A 1 -0.30 17.56 -14.45
CA HIS A 1 -0.93 16.51 -15.29
C HIS A 1 -2.36 16.15 -14.85
N LEU A 2 -2.57 15.64 -13.63
CA LEU A 2 -3.91 15.22 -13.16
C LEU A 2 -4.94 16.36 -13.22
N LYS A 3 -4.63 17.53 -12.64
CA LYS A 3 -5.51 18.71 -12.67
C LYS A 3 -6.10 19.01 -14.05
N HIS A 4 -5.30 18.85 -15.11
CA HIS A 4 -5.69 19.24 -16.47
C HIS A 4 -6.40 18.12 -17.25
N ASN A 5 -6.33 16.86 -16.80
CA ASN A 5 -6.79 15.72 -17.60
C ASN A 5 -7.74 14.77 -16.88
N LEU A 6 -7.81 14.80 -15.55
CA LEU A 6 -8.59 13.84 -14.76
C LEU A 6 -10.11 13.91 -15.05
N TRP A 7 -10.60 15.08 -15.43
CA TRP A 7 -12.00 15.33 -15.79
C TRP A 7 -12.36 14.97 -17.23
N ARG A 8 -11.38 14.59 -18.07
CA ARG A 8 -11.58 14.25 -19.48
C ARG A 8 -11.76 12.74 -19.64
N SER A 9 -12.93 12.31 -20.12
CA SER A 9 -13.23 10.90 -20.37
C SER A 9 -12.40 10.26 -21.49
N SER A 10 -11.79 11.07 -22.36
CA SER A 10 -10.85 10.60 -23.39
C SER A 10 -9.44 10.30 -22.85
N CYS A 11 -9.20 10.49 -21.55
CA CYS A 11 -7.92 10.29 -20.91
C CYS A 11 -7.93 9.06 -20.00
N SER A 12 -6.74 8.53 -19.71
CA SER A 12 -6.55 7.45 -18.75
C SER A 12 -5.41 7.78 -17.79
N VAL A 13 -5.53 7.29 -16.55
CA VAL A 13 -4.49 7.39 -15.52
C VAL A 13 -4.13 5.98 -15.09
N VAL A 14 -2.83 5.67 -15.14
CA VAL A 14 -2.30 4.36 -14.73
C VAL A 14 -1.46 4.53 -13.47
N PHE A 15 -1.89 3.91 -12.38
CA PHE A 15 -1.11 3.79 -11.15
C PHE A 15 -0.27 2.50 -11.20
N VAL A 16 1.04 2.62 -11.03
CA VAL A 16 1.99 1.49 -11.12
C VAL A 16 2.58 1.07 -9.77
N GLY A 17 2.11 1.66 -8.68
CA GLY A 17 2.61 1.42 -7.32
C GLY A 17 1.50 1.45 -6.28
N PHE A 18 1.87 1.30 -5.02
CA PHE A 18 0.93 1.27 -3.91
C PHE A 18 0.32 2.64 -3.63
N ALA A 19 -1.01 2.70 -3.59
CA ALA A 19 -1.77 3.89 -3.20
C ALA A 19 -2.08 3.83 -1.69
N ALA A 20 -1.21 4.43 -0.88
CA ALA A 20 -1.35 4.43 0.57
C ALA A 20 -2.63 5.15 1.03
N TYR A 21 -3.24 4.65 2.12
CA TYR A 21 -4.43 5.25 2.72
C TYR A 21 -4.25 6.76 2.99
N GLY A 22 -5.32 7.53 2.76
CA GLY A 22 -5.34 8.98 2.95
C GLY A 22 -4.71 9.80 1.81
N THR A 23 -4.00 9.18 0.87
CA THR A 23 -3.43 9.89 -0.30
C THR A 23 -4.47 10.25 -1.36
N LEU A 24 -4.15 11.23 -2.20
CA LEU A 24 -4.96 11.55 -3.38
C LEU A 24 -5.06 10.35 -4.33
N ALA A 25 -3.96 9.61 -4.53
CA ALA A 25 -3.93 8.42 -5.36
C ALA A 25 -4.95 7.38 -4.89
N ARG A 26 -4.99 7.12 -3.57
CA ARG A 26 -5.93 6.15 -3.00
C ARG A 26 -7.39 6.55 -3.22
N LYS A 27 -7.73 7.83 -3.02
CA LYS A 27 -9.09 8.33 -3.29
C LYS A 27 -9.51 8.10 -4.75
N ILE A 28 -8.61 8.33 -5.70
CA ILE A 28 -8.88 8.14 -7.12
C ILE A 28 -9.04 6.64 -7.44
N VAL A 29 -8.14 5.79 -6.93
CA VAL A 29 -8.18 4.34 -7.12
C VAL A 29 -9.43 3.71 -6.49
N ASP A 30 -9.86 4.21 -5.33
CA ASP A 30 -11.08 3.76 -4.64
C ASP A 30 -12.38 4.24 -5.34
N GLY A 31 -12.28 5.02 -6.43
CA GLY A 31 -13.42 5.40 -7.27
C GLY A 31 -14.12 6.70 -6.86
N ALA A 32 -13.42 7.64 -6.23
CA ALA A 32 -14.00 8.96 -5.93
C ALA A 32 -14.45 9.67 -7.22
N GLU A 33 -15.71 10.12 -7.27
CA GLU A 33 -16.25 10.87 -8.42
C GLU A 33 -15.62 12.26 -8.57
N THR A 34 -15.19 12.86 -7.46
CA THR A 34 -14.49 14.14 -7.43
C THR A 34 -13.33 14.11 -6.45
N VAL A 35 -12.27 14.87 -6.74
CA VAL A 35 -11.12 15.06 -5.86
C VAL A 35 -10.68 16.51 -5.83
N ARG A 36 -10.07 16.93 -4.72
CA ARG A 36 -9.53 18.29 -4.57
C ARG A 36 -8.05 18.33 -4.90
N ILE A 37 -7.66 19.14 -5.89
CA ILE A 37 -6.26 19.34 -6.30
C ILE A 37 -5.98 20.85 -6.30
N TYR A 38 -5.02 21.30 -5.48
CA TYR A 38 -4.67 22.72 -5.30
C TYR A 38 -5.87 23.63 -4.95
N GLY A 39 -6.79 23.13 -4.13
CA GLY A 39 -7.97 23.89 -3.69
C GLY A 39 -9.16 23.83 -4.65
N GLU A 40 -8.99 23.29 -5.86
CA GLU A 40 -10.05 23.13 -6.85
C GLU A 40 -10.64 21.73 -6.81
N GLU A 41 -11.96 21.62 -6.96
CA GLU A 41 -12.67 20.36 -7.11
C GLU A 41 -12.63 19.92 -8.57
N ILE A 42 -12.22 18.68 -8.82
CA ILE A 42 -11.99 18.13 -10.16
C ILE A 42 -12.72 16.80 -10.27
N ALA A 43 -13.54 16.66 -11.30
CA ALA A 43 -14.22 15.41 -11.61
C ALA A 43 -13.23 14.33 -12.05
N VAL A 44 -13.51 13.09 -11.66
CA VAL A 44 -12.76 11.88 -12.06
C VAL A 44 -13.54 11.16 -13.14
N ASN A 45 -13.36 11.62 -14.38
CA ASN A 45 -14.01 11.00 -15.55
C ASN A 45 -13.02 10.21 -16.42
N ALA A 46 -11.72 10.42 -16.22
CA ALA A 46 -10.70 9.63 -16.89
C ALA A 46 -10.75 8.16 -16.43
N GLU A 47 -10.45 7.24 -17.33
CA GLU A 47 -10.36 5.80 -17.02
C GLU A 47 -9.19 5.55 -16.06
N ILE A 48 -9.45 4.85 -14.95
CA ILE A 48 -8.46 4.59 -13.90
C ILE A 48 -7.99 3.13 -13.96
N TYR A 49 -6.69 2.94 -14.12
CA TYR A 49 -6.05 1.63 -14.13
C TYR A 49 -5.03 1.52 -13.01
N THR A 50 -4.89 0.31 -12.44
CA THR A 50 -3.83 0.00 -11.49
C THR A 50 -3.07 -1.24 -11.93
N ILE A 51 -1.74 -1.15 -11.99
CA ILE A 51 -0.84 -2.27 -12.28
C ILE A 51 0.02 -2.51 -11.05
N GLY A 52 -0.35 -3.52 -10.24
CA GLY A 52 0.36 -3.85 -9.00
C GLY A 52 1.77 -4.45 -9.20
N GLY A 53 2.01 -5.07 -10.36
CA GLY A 53 3.25 -5.81 -10.65
C GLY A 53 4.52 -4.97 -10.85
N PHE A 54 4.42 -3.65 -10.83
CA PHE A 54 5.59 -2.75 -10.91
C PHE A 54 6.04 -2.20 -9.55
N SER A 55 5.40 -2.64 -8.45
CA SER A 55 5.89 -2.34 -7.11
C SER A 55 7.26 -2.99 -6.89
N ALA A 56 8.23 -2.22 -6.37
CA ALA A 56 9.53 -2.76 -5.97
C ALA A 56 9.44 -3.59 -4.67
N HIS A 57 8.29 -3.60 -4.01
CA HIS A 57 8.07 -4.39 -2.80
C HIS A 57 7.65 -5.81 -3.17
N ALA A 58 8.26 -6.80 -2.49
CA ALA A 58 7.78 -8.16 -2.54
C ALA A 58 6.30 -8.21 -2.14
N ASP A 59 5.53 -8.99 -2.88
CA ASP A 59 4.17 -9.28 -2.48
C ASP A 59 4.15 -10.23 -1.26
N ARG A 60 2.95 -10.54 -0.79
CA ARG A 60 2.74 -11.43 0.35
C ARG A 60 3.48 -12.76 0.18
N ASP A 61 3.36 -13.39 -0.98
CA ASP A 61 3.89 -14.73 -1.22
C ASP A 61 5.43 -14.69 -1.32
N GLY A 62 5.98 -13.62 -1.91
CA GLY A 62 7.39 -13.32 -1.92
C GLY A 62 7.96 -13.09 -0.51
N LEU A 63 7.27 -12.35 0.36
CA LEU A 63 7.68 -12.15 1.75
C LEU A 63 7.63 -13.46 2.56
N LEU A 64 6.59 -14.28 2.39
CA LEU A 64 6.52 -15.60 3.03
C LEU A 64 7.63 -16.53 2.53
N ALA A 65 7.91 -16.52 1.22
CA ALA A 65 8.99 -17.31 0.65
C ALA A 65 10.36 -16.88 1.18
N TRP A 66 10.60 -15.58 1.25
CA TRP A 66 11.80 -15.01 1.86
C TRP A 66 11.93 -15.41 3.33
N ARG A 67 10.84 -15.29 4.10
CA ARG A 67 10.83 -15.64 5.52
C ARG A 67 11.18 -17.11 5.74
N ARG A 68 10.65 -18.03 4.92
CA ARG A 68 10.99 -19.45 5.00
C ARG A 68 12.47 -19.72 4.70
N GLN A 69 13.06 -18.99 3.75
CA GLN A 69 14.48 -19.11 3.42
C GLN A 69 15.40 -18.51 4.48
N ALA A 70 14.96 -17.47 5.20
CA ALA A 70 15.74 -16.82 6.24
C ALA A 70 15.99 -17.69 7.49
N GLY A 71 15.27 -18.82 7.65
CA GLY A 71 15.39 -19.71 8.81
C GLY A 71 14.60 -19.22 10.04
N GLU A 72 14.58 -19.98 11.13
CA GLU A 72 13.80 -19.61 12.32
C GLU A 72 14.30 -18.32 13.00
N SER A 73 13.37 -17.57 13.61
CA SER A 73 13.68 -16.34 14.34
C SER A 73 13.05 -16.40 15.72
N ALA A 74 13.80 -16.06 16.78
CA ALA A 74 13.23 -15.95 18.12
C ALA A 74 12.14 -14.86 18.22
N ARG A 75 12.29 -13.77 17.45
CA ARG A 75 11.34 -12.65 17.37
C ARG A 75 11.35 -12.04 15.97
N THR A 76 10.18 -11.60 15.50
CA THR A 76 9.99 -10.88 14.23
C THR A 76 9.26 -9.57 14.51
N PHE A 77 9.76 -8.46 13.98
CA PHE A 77 9.07 -7.17 14.04
C PHE A 77 8.47 -6.83 12.67
N LEU A 78 7.17 -6.55 12.63
CA LEU A 78 6.48 -6.10 11.41
C LEU A 78 6.31 -4.58 11.45
N VAL A 79 6.83 -3.92 10.43
CA VAL A 79 6.83 -2.46 10.29
C VAL A 79 6.53 -2.06 8.84
N HIS A 80 6.29 -0.78 8.61
CA HIS A 80 6.16 -0.19 7.27
C HIS A 80 5.05 -0.81 6.40
N GLY A 81 3.92 -1.17 7.01
CA GLY A 81 2.69 -1.59 6.32
C GLY A 81 1.45 -0.94 6.93
N GLU A 82 0.32 -1.01 6.24
CA GLU A 82 -0.96 -0.67 6.84
C GLU A 82 -1.28 -1.68 7.95
N GLU A 83 -1.81 -1.22 9.08
CA GLU A 83 -2.06 -2.03 10.29
C GLU A 83 -2.77 -3.34 9.97
N ARG A 84 -3.92 -3.28 9.27
CA ARG A 84 -4.67 -4.48 8.86
C ARG A 84 -3.89 -5.42 7.94
N ALA A 85 -3.03 -4.88 7.07
CA ALA A 85 -2.20 -5.70 6.20
C ALA A 85 -1.12 -6.42 7.00
N MET A 86 -0.51 -5.74 7.98
CA MET A 86 0.47 -6.33 8.89
C MET A 86 -0.17 -7.38 9.82
N GLU A 87 -1.36 -7.11 10.37
CA GLU A 87 -2.13 -8.08 11.18
C GLU A 87 -2.43 -9.36 10.37
N SER A 88 -2.94 -9.20 9.14
CA SER A 88 -3.23 -10.31 8.25
C SER A 88 -1.97 -11.11 7.87
N PHE A 89 -0.85 -10.42 7.67
CA PHE A 89 0.43 -11.05 7.40
C PHE A 89 1.01 -11.78 8.62
N ALA A 90 0.89 -11.20 9.81
CA ALA A 90 1.35 -11.80 11.07
C ALA A 90 0.73 -13.19 11.31
N ASN A 91 -0.57 -13.34 11.01
CA ASN A 91 -1.29 -14.60 11.13
C ASN A 91 -0.78 -15.71 10.19
N GLN A 92 0.07 -15.38 9.21
CA GLN A 92 0.66 -16.33 8.26
C GLN A 92 2.13 -16.64 8.56
N LEU A 93 2.71 -16.02 9.60
CA LEU A 93 4.08 -16.25 10.02
C LEU A 93 4.13 -17.37 11.07
N ASP A 94 4.41 -18.59 10.64
CA ASP A 94 4.53 -19.74 11.53
C ASP A 94 5.73 -19.63 12.48
N GLY A 95 5.54 -19.99 13.75
CA GLY A 95 6.62 -20.22 14.72
C GLY A 95 7.38 -18.97 15.21
N ALA A 96 7.05 -17.77 14.71
CA ALA A 96 7.70 -16.53 15.12
C ALA A 96 6.90 -15.80 16.21
N ASN A 97 7.58 -15.30 17.24
CA ASN A 97 7.00 -14.27 18.11
C ASN A 97 6.96 -12.96 17.32
N VAL A 98 5.79 -12.62 16.76
CA VAL A 98 5.60 -11.44 15.92
C VAL A 98 5.15 -10.25 16.77
N THR A 99 5.81 -9.11 16.61
CA THR A 99 5.48 -7.85 17.28
C THR A 99 5.30 -6.73 16.25
N MET A 100 4.23 -5.94 16.39
CA MET A 100 4.00 -4.72 15.62
C MET A 100 4.27 -3.53 16.55
N PRO A 101 5.47 -2.92 16.49
CA PRO A 101 5.84 -1.87 17.41
C PRO A 101 5.08 -0.58 17.11
N ASN A 102 4.76 0.17 18.16
CA ASN A 102 4.28 1.54 18.01
C ASN A 102 5.44 2.48 17.64
N PRO A 103 5.15 3.65 17.04
CA PRO A 103 6.15 4.70 16.88
C PRO A 103 6.86 5.00 18.20
N ASP A 104 8.19 5.10 18.14
CA ASP A 104 9.09 5.38 19.27
C ASP A 104 9.16 4.29 20.37
N GLU A 105 8.58 3.11 20.14
CA GLU A 105 8.71 1.96 21.04
C GLU A 105 10.11 1.33 20.97
N VAL A 106 10.68 0.99 22.13
CA VAL A 106 12.06 0.48 22.26
C VAL A 106 12.05 -0.95 22.78
N PHE A 107 12.87 -1.81 22.19
CA PHE A 107 13.01 -3.22 22.57
C PHE A 107 14.47 -3.56 22.85
N GLU A 108 14.70 -4.36 23.88
CA GLU A 108 15.95 -5.11 24.03
C GLU A 108 15.91 -6.37 23.15
N ILE A 109 17.02 -6.66 22.48
CA ILE A 109 17.17 -7.75 21.51
C ILE A 109 17.99 -8.88 22.14
#